data_AF-A0A2P5B2I0-F1
#
_entry.id   AF-A0A2P5B2I0-F1
#
_cell.length_a   1.000
_cell.length_b   1.000
_cell.length_c   1.000
_cell.angle_alpha   90.00
_cell.angle_beta   90.00
_cell.angle_gamma   90.00
#
_symmetry.space_group_name_H-M   'P 1'
#
loop_
_entity.id
_entity.type
_entity.pdbx_description
1 polymer ?
#
loop_
_entity_poly.entity_id
_entity_poly.type
_entity_poly.pdbx_seq_one_letter_code
_entity_poly.pdbx_strand_id
1 'polypeptide(L)'
;MASNPKLHSSHALFLLLFFVSTATSSSSSSPPAPSPPTPTVYDILPKFGLPSGLLPDSVLNYTLSDDGRFVVVLENPCYIEFDYLVFYDKTITGKLKYGSITELKGIQVRKFFIWFDVDEIRVDLPPSDSIYFQVGFINKRLDLGQFKTVRSCYIALSGCAPRSWKQTLELPAPMKELQMLITE
;
A
#
# COMPACT_ATOMS: atom_id res chain seq x y z
N MET A 1 78.14 64.37 35.52
CA MET A 1 77.22 64.05 36.64
C MET A 1 75.97 63.42 36.06
N ALA A 2 75.64 62.20 36.51
CA ALA A 2 74.35 61.49 36.41
C ALA A 2 73.78 61.23 34.99
N SER A 3 73.11 60.13 34.66
CA SER A 3 72.84 58.82 35.25
C SER A 3 72.20 58.00 34.12
N ASN A 4 72.49 56.70 34.06
CA ASN A 4 71.73 55.71 33.28
C ASN A 4 70.31 55.54 33.91
N PRO A 5 69.27 55.08 33.18
CA PRO A 5 69.12 53.63 32.97
C PRO A 5 68.36 53.13 31.71
N LYS A 6 68.71 51.88 31.34
CA LYS A 6 67.95 50.70 30.85
C LYS A 6 66.60 50.90 30.11
N LEU A 7 66.37 50.01 29.11
CA LEU A 7 65.27 49.01 29.04
C LEU A 7 64.93 48.70 27.55
N HIS A 8 65.45 47.61 26.96
CA HIS A 8 64.90 46.25 26.85
C HIS A 8 63.85 46.04 25.72
N SER A 9 64.18 45.07 24.85
CA SER A 9 63.26 44.18 24.12
C SER A 9 62.45 44.77 22.96
N SER A 10 63.13 44.94 21.82
CA SER A 10 62.49 45.11 20.50
C SER A 10 62.61 43.81 19.68
N HIS A 11 62.20 42.68 20.25
CA HIS A 11 62.18 41.38 19.55
C HIS A 11 60.85 40.62 19.71
N ALA A 12 59.77 41.32 20.07
CA ALA A 12 58.47 40.70 20.32
C ALA A 12 57.36 41.06 19.30
N LEU A 13 57.65 41.80 18.23
CA LEU A 13 56.61 42.25 17.28
C LEU A 13 56.86 41.85 15.81
N PHE A 14 57.73 40.88 15.54
CA PHE A 14 57.96 40.41 14.16
C PHE A 14 57.88 38.89 13.98
N LEU A 15 57.21 38.19 14.91
CA LEU A 15 56.96 36.74 14.85
C LEU A 15 55.48 36.40 14.95
N LEU A 16 54.62 37.12 14.22
CA LEU A 16 53.16 36.86 14.21
C LEU A 16 52.52 36.88 12.81
N LEU A 17 53.29 36.64 11.73
CA LEU A 17 52.74 36.59 10.37
C LEU A 17 53.35 35.45 9.52
N PHE A 18 53.44 34.25 10.10
CA PHE A 18 53.69 33.02 9.33
C PHE A 18 52.84 31.88 9.87
N PHE A 19 51.51 32.04 9.82
CA PHE A 19 50.59 30.91 9.78
C PHE A 19 50.04 30.81 8.37
N VAL A 20 50.80 30.13 7.51
CA VAL A 20 50.35 29.67 6.21
C VAL A 20 49.30 28.60 6.46
N SER A 21 48.03 28.95 6.33
CA SER A 21 46.93 27.99 6.31
C SER A 21 46.88 27.33 4.94
N THR A 22 47.58 26.22 4.76
CA THR A 22 47.24 25.26 3.70
C THR A 22 45.99 24.51 4.14
N ALA A 23 44.82 24.98 3.69
CA ALA A 23 43.58 24.23 3.81
C ALA A 23 43.61 23.09 2.78
N THR A 24 44.07 21.91 3.19
CA THR A 24 43.85 20.67 2.43
C THR A 24 42.36 20.36 2.48
N SER A 25 41.64 20.66 1.40
CA SER A 25 40.24 20.27 1.23
C SER A 25 40.16 18.75 1.05
N SER A 26 40.00 18.01 2.15
CA SER A 26 39.61 16.62 2.11
C SER A 26 38.14 16.53 1.68
N SER A 27 37.90 16.24 0.40
CA SER A 27 36.58 15.90 -0.12
C SER A 27 36.18 14.51 0.39
N SER A 28 35.47 14.46 1.51
CA SER A 28 34.80 13.26 1.99
C SER A 28 33.60 12.96 1.09
N SER A 29 33.73 12.03 0.15
CA SER A 29 32.59 11.48 -0.60
C SER A 29 31.82 10.54 0.33
N SER A 30 30.73 11.03 0.94
CA SER A 30 29.81 10.16 1.67
C SER A 30 29.11 9.24 0.67
N PRO A 31 28.95 7.93 0.97
CA PRO A 31 28.17 7.05 0.13
C PRO A 31 26.73 7.58 0.01
N PRO A 32 26.08 7.48 -1.17
CA PRO A 32 24.71 7.91 -1.34
C PRO A 32 23.83 7.17 -0.33
N ALA A 33 23.09 7.93 0.48
CA ALA A 33 22.13 7.38 1.41
C ALA A 33 21.11 6.52 0.63
N PRO A 34 20.69 5.35 1.17
CA PRO A 34 19.67 4.54 0.52
C PRO A 34 18.39 5.39 0.34
N SER A 35 17.89 5.44 -0.90
CA SER A 35 16.62 6.09 -1.19
C SER A 35 15.52 5.44 -0.37
N PRO A 36 14.62 6.21 0.27
CA PRO A 36 13.53 5.64 1.06
C PRO A 36 12.69 4.70 0.17
N PRO A 37 12.21 3.56 0.73
CA PRO A 37 11.39 2.63 -0.02
C PRO A 37 10.14 3.34 -0.54
N THR A 38 9.79 3.11 -1.81
CA THR A 38 8.56 3.63 -2.41
C THR A 38 7.36 3.03 -1.68
N PRO A 39 6.40 3.85 -1.22
CA PRO A 39 5.22 3.33 -0.52
C PRO A 39 4.44 2.38 -1.43
N THR A 40 3.92 1.30 -0.88
CA THR A 40 3.05 0.37 -1.59
C THR A 40 1.62 0.92 -1.65
N VAL A 41 0.76 0.34 -2.50
CA VAL A 41 -0.67 0.73 -2.53
C VAL A 41 -1.35 0.50 -1.17
N TYR A 42 -0.93 -0.52 -0.44
CA TYR A 42 -1.44 -0.84 0.91
C TYR A 42 -1.04 0.21 1.95
N ASP A 43 0.04 0.95 1.72
CA ASP A 43 0.47 2.08 2.56
C ASP A 43 -0.26 3.38 2.17
N ILE A 44 -0.73 3.47 0.93
CA ILE A 44 -1.43 4.66 0.42
C ILE A 44 -2.90 4.66 0.87
N LEU A 45 -3.62 3.54 0.78
CA LEU A 45 -5.04 3.47 1.14
C LEU A 45 -5.35 4.03 2.54
N PRO A 46 -4.59 3.68 3.62
CA PRO A 46 -4.83 4.22 4.96
C PRO A 46 -4.62 5.73 5.07
N LYS A 47 -3.72 6.32 4.27
CA LYS A 47 -3.52 7.78 4.24
C LYS A 47 -4.76 8.51 3.71
N PHE A 48 -5.57 7.82 2.91
CA PHE A 48 -6.87 8.29 2.43
C PHE A 48 -8.03 7.78 3.29
N GLY A 49 -7.78 7.23 4.48
CA GLY A 49 -8.84 6.77 5.39
C GLY A 49 -9.51 5.47 4.97
N LEU A 50 -8.91 4.72 4.04
CA LEU A 50 -9.42 3.43 3.56
C LEU A 50 -8.60 2.27 4.13
N PRO A 51 -9.21 1.10 4.36
CA PRO A 51 -8.48 -0.04 4.89
C PRO A 51 -7.47 -0.59 3.86
N SER A 52 -6.34 -1.10 4.34
CA SER A 52 -5.24 -1.56 3.49
C SER A 52 -5.58 -2.83 2.70
N GLY A 53 -6.48 -3.68 3.20
CA GLY A 53 -6.88 -4.95 2.59
C GLY A 53 -8.03 -4.86 1.59
N LEU A 54 -8.28 -3.70 0.98
CA LEU A 54 -9.26 -3.59 -0.12
C LEU A 54 -8.81 -4.30 -1.40
N LEU A 55 -7.50 -4.42 -1.59
CA LEU A 55 -6.87 -5.03 -2.77
C LEU A 55 -6.23 -6.37 -2.40
N PRO A 56 -6.18 -7.33 -3.34
CA PRO A 56 -5.49 -8.62 -3.15
C PRO A 56 -3.99 -8.41 -2.97
N ASP A 57 -3.28 -9.39 -2.40
CA ASP A 57 -1.82 -9.37 -2.26
C ASP A 57 -1.03 -9.40 -3.59
N SER A 58 -1.69 -9.79 -4.68
CA SER A 58 -1.11 -10.00 -6.01
C SER A 58 -0.86 -8.73 -6.83
N VAL A 59 -0.83 -7.55 -6.18
CA VAL A 59 -0.51 -6.27 -6.83
C VAL A 59 0.97 -6.25 -7.24
N LEU A 60 1.23 -6.08 -8.54
CA LEU A 60 2.57 -5.91 -9.09
C LEU A 60 3.03 -4.46 -9.08
N ASN A 61 2.14 -3.55 -9.45
CA ASN A 61 2.42 -2.12 -9.47
C ASN A 61 1.15 -1.31 -9.27
N TYR A 62 1.35 -0.04 -8.94
CA TYR A 62 0.30 0.95 -8.94
C TYR A 62 0.84 2.31 -9.39
N THR A 63 -0.06 3.14 -9.91
CA THR A 63 0.18 4.55 -10.19
C THR A 63 -0.93 5.37 -9.56
N LEU A 64 -0.59 6.52 -8.97
CA LEU A 64 -1.55 7.49 -8.44
C LEU A 64 -1.20 8.86 -9.00
N SER A 65 -2.17 9.49 -9.67
CA SER A 65 -2.06 10.84 -10.21
C SER A 65 -2.43 11.88 -9.14
N ASP A 66 -1.96 13.11 -9.30
CA ASP A 66 -2.24 14.22 -8.38
C ASP A 66 -3.74 14.53 -8.23
N ASP A 67 -4.53 14.24 -9.27
CA ASP A 67 -5.98 14.43 -9.25
C ASP A 67 -6.75 13.26 -8.59
N GLY A 68 -6.02 12.27 -8.06
CA GLY A 68 -6.55 11.11 -7.36
C GLY A 68 -6.83 9.89 -8.24
N ARG A 69 -6.69 10.00 -9.57
CA ARG A 69 -6.86 8.83 -10.46
C ARG A 69 -5.75 7.82 -10.24
N PHE A 70 -6.13 6.57 -10.09
CA PHE A 70 -5.19 5.48 -9.91
C PHE A 70 -5.39 4.34 -10.91
N VAL A 71 -4.31 3.60 -11.11
CA VAL A 71 -4.28 2.31 -11.81
C VAL A 71 -3.52 1.36 -10.93
N VAL A 72 -4.08 0.18 -10.69
CA VAL A 72 -3.44 -0.94 -10.01
C VAL A 72 -3.38 -2.10 -10.98
N VAL A 73 -2.20 -2.72 -11.10
CA VAL A 73 -1.97 -3.87 -11.98
C VAL A 73 -1.67 -5.09 -11.12
N LEU A 74 -2.50 -6.11 -11.26
CA LEU A 74 -2.31 -7.41 -10.63
C LEU A 74 -1.47 -8.32 -11.54
N GLU A 75 -0.87 -9.35 -10.94
CA GLU A 75 -0.14 -10.37 -11.70
C GLU A 75 -1.07 -11.10 -12.67
N ASN A 76 -2.21 -11.53 -12.17
CA ASN A 76 -3.28 -12.19 -12.90
C ASN A 76 -4.65 -11.74 -12.36
N PRO A 77 -5.75 -11.93 -13.11
CA PRO A 77 -7.09 -11.80 -12.55
C PRO A 77 -7.22 -12.65 -11.30
N CYS A 78 -7.87 -12.10 -10.29
CA CYS A 78 -7.89 -12.66 -8.96
C CYS A 78 -9.30 -12.87 -8.44
N TYR A 79 -9.49 -13.93 -7.69
CA TYR A 79 -10.71 -14.10 -6.94
C TYR A 79 -10.41 -14.20 -5.44
N ILE A 80 -11.29 -13.63 -4.63
CA ILE A 80 -11.24 -13.70 -3.17
C ILE A 80 -12.65 -14.06 -2.66
N GLU A 81 -12.70 -14.99 -1.72
CA GLU A 81 -13.91 -15.35 -1.01
C GLU A 81 -14.02 -14.55 0.30
N PHE A 82 -15.05 -13.71 0.37
CA PHE A 82 -15.54 -13.08 1.60
C PHE A 82 -16.86 -13.77 1.99
N ASP A 83 -17.85 -13.01 2.47
CA ASP A 83 -19.24 -13.51 2.58
C ASP A 83 -19.87 -13.77 1.20
N TYR A 84 -19.22 -13.29 0.14
CA TYR A 84 -19.53 -13.53 -1.26
C TYR A 84 -18.26 -13.56 -2.10
N LEU A 85 -18.38 -14.10 -3.32
CA LEU A 85 -17.27 -14.18 -4.25
C LEU A 85 -16.98 -12.81 -4.87
N VAL A 86 -15.74 -12.36 -4.76
CA VAL A 86 -15.25 -11.12 -5.38
C VAL A 86 -14.23 -11.47 -6.44
N PHE A 87 -14.43 -10.94 -7.63
CA PHE A 87 -13.51 -11.00 -8.75
C PHE A 87 -12.82 -9.65 -8.92
N TYR A 88 -11.51 -9.69 -9.10
CA TYR A 88 -10.65 -8.57 -9.40
C TYR A 88 -10.03 -8.81 -10.77
N ASP A 89 -10.22 -7.88 -11.69
CA ASP A 89 -9.58 -7.91 -12.99
C ASP A 89 -8.08 -7.62 -12.84
N LYS A 90 -7.30 -7.96 -13.88
CA LYS A 90 -5.86 -7.71 -13.91
C LYS A 90 -5.52 -6.23 -13.78
N THR A 91 -6.40 -5.34 -14.24
CA THR A 91 -6.22 -3.89 -14.14
C THR A 91 -7.42 -3.28 -13.44
N ILE A 92 -7.16 -2.61 -12.33
CA ILE A 92 -8.17 -1.93 -11.52
C ILE A 92 -7.92 -0.44 -11.63
N THR A 93 -8.96 0.32 -11.91
CA THR A 93 -8.86 1.78 -12.05
C THR A 93 -9.91 2.47 -11.20
N GLY A 94 -9.63 3.68 -10.78
CA GLY A 94 -10.62 4.51 -10.10
C GLY A 94 -10.06 5.86 -9.70
N LYS A 95 -10.83 6.59 -8.91
CA LYS A 95 -10.47 7.89 -8.36
C LYS A 95 -10.52 7.85 -6.84
N LEU A 96 -9.34 7.93 -6.23
CA LEU A 96 -9.11 7.91 -4.81
C LEU A 96 -9.35 9.31 -4.22
N LYS A 97 -10.15 9.36 -3.17
CA LYS A 97 -10.41 10.54 -2.34
C LYS A 97 -10.37 10.13 -0.88
N TYR A 98 -10.29 11.10 0.01
CA TYR A 98 -10.36 10.81 1.44
C TYR A 98 -11.71 10.14 1.76
N GLY A 99 -11.63 8.94 2.34
CA GLY A 99 -12.76 8.09 2.72
C GLY A 99 -13.47 7.38 1.56
N SER A 100 -13.01 7.50 0.31
CA SER A 100 -13.73 6.91 -0.84
C SER A 100 -12.88 6.61 -2.07
N ILE A 101 -13.33 5.62 -2.84
CA ILE A 101 -12.91 5.32 -4.20
C ILE A 101 -14.15 5.42 -5.09
N THR A 102 -14.09 6.29 -6.08
CA THR A 102 -15.17 6.53 -7.06
C THR A 102 -14.71 6.13 -8.46
N GLU A 103 -15.64 6.00 -9.41
CA GLU A 103 -15.33 5.65 -10.80
C GLU A 103 -14.55 4.32 -10.90
N LEU A 104 -14.84 3.39 -9.98
CA LEU A 104 -14.12 2.14 -9.82
C LEU A 104 -14.47 1.17 -10.95
N LYS A 105 -13.44 0.55 -11.53
CA LYS A 105 -13.55 -0.50 -12.55
C LYS A 105 -12.57 -1.63 -12.26
N GLY A 106 -12.94 -2.83 -12.69
CA GLY A 106 -12.15 -4.05 -12.51
C GLY A 106 -12.42 -4.79 -11.20
N ILE A 107 -13.52 -4.49 -10.50
CA ILE A 107 -13.96 -5.26 -9.32
C ILE A 107 -15.42 -5.64 -9.50
N GLN A 108 -15.70 -6.94 -9.34
CA GLN A 108 -17.04 -7.51 -9.48
C GLN A 108 -17.37 -8.40 -8.30
N VAL A 109 -18.63 -8.41 -7.90
CA VAL A 109 -19.15 -9.31 -6.87
C VAL A 109 -20.18 -10.26 -7.46
N ARG A 110 -20.16 -11.52 -7.04
CA ARG A 110 -21.12 -12.52 -7.51
C ARG A 110 -22.32 -12.61 -6.59
N LYS A 111 -23.53 -12.51 -7.15
CA LYS A 111 -24.79 -12.72 -6.43
C LYS A 111 -25.82 -13.41 -7.31
N PHE A 112 -26.52 -14.41 -6.76
CA PHE A 112 -27.52 -15.21 -7.49
C PHE A 112 -27.03 -15.66 -8.89
N PHE A 113 -25.78 -16.11 -8.96
CA PHE A 113 -25.08 -16.52 -10.19
C PHE A 113 -24.74 -15.40 -11.20
N ILE A 114 -25.07 -14.15 -10.92
CA ILE A 114 -24.78 -12.98 -11.78
C ILE A 114 -23.60 -12.19 -11.19
N TRP A 115 -22.77 -11.61 -12.05
CA TRP A 115 -21.69 -10.69 -11.67
C TRP A 115 -22.17 -9.25 -11.72
N PHE A 116 -21.82 -8.47 -10.71
CA PHE A 116 -22.17 -7.06 -10.61
C PHE A 116 -20.92 -6.23 -10.36
N ASP A 117 -20.76 -5.15 -11.10
CA ASP A 117 -19.65 -4.22 -10.93
C ASP A 117 -19.78 -3.45 -9.61
N VAL A 118 -18.62 -3.19 -8.99
CA VAL A 118 -18.49 -2.27 -7.86
C VAL A 118 -18.01 -0.92 -8.40
N ASP A 119 -18.87 0.09 -8.38
CA ASP A 119 -18.56 1.41 -8.94
C ASP A 119 -18.00 2.40 -7.90
N GLU A 120 -18.29 2.19 -6.62
CA GLU A 120 -17.83 3.04 -5.53
C GLU A 120 -17.58 2.23 -4.24
N ILE A 121 -16.53 2.60 -3.49
CA ILE A 121 -16.26 2.12 -2.14
C ILE A 121 -16.10 3.34 -1.23
N ARG A 122 -16.78 3.39 -0.09
CA ARG A 122 -16.66 4.50 0.87
C ARG A 122 -16.76 4.05 2.31
N VAL A 123 -16.12 4.79 3.22
CA VAL A 123 -16.26 4.63 4.67
C VAL A 123 -17.05 5.80 5.26
N ASP A 124 -17.58 5.63 6.47
CA ASP A 124 -18.18 6.74 7.19
C ASP A 124 -17.11 7.77 7.63
N LEU A 125 -17.51 9.04 7.73
CA LEU A 125 -16.67 10.13 8.25
C LEU A 125 -17.46 10.85 9.37
N PRO A 126 -17.02 10.78 10.64
CA PRO A 126 -15.80 10.13 11.14
C PRO A 126 -15.81 8.59 10.97
N PRO A 127 -14.63 7.93 10.91
CA PRO A 127 -14.52 6.49 10.69
C PRO A 127 -15.36 5.68 11.69
N SER A 128 -16.24 4.84 11.16
CA SER A 128 -17.00 3.83 11.90
C SER A 128 -16.41 2.44 11.58
N ASP A 129 -17.00 1.38 12.14
CA ASP A 129 -16.69 -0.01 11.75
C ASP A 129 -17.48 -0.46 10.50
N SER A 130 -17.84 0.47 9.61
CA SER A 130 -18.63 0.16 8.42
C SER A 130 -18.02 0.73 7.15
N ILE A 131 -18.10 -0.07 6.10
CA ILE A 131 -17.70 0.27 4.74
C ILE A 131 -18.85 -0.03 3.78
N TYR A 132 -19.00 0.79 2.74
CA TYR A 132 -20.10 0.73 1.80
C TYR A 132 -19.58 0.51 0.39
N PHE A 133 -20.16 -0.47 -0.30
CA PHE A 133 -19.85 -0.82 -1.68
C PHE A 133 -21.09 -0.52 -2.52
N GLN A 134 -20.94 0.32 -3.53
CA GLN A 134 -21.97 0.56 -4.53
C GLN A 134 -21.87 -0.53 -5.61
N VAL A 135 -22.87 -1.41 -5.63
CA VAL A 135 -22.98 -2.54 -6.54
C VAL A 135 -24.15 -2.27 -7.47
N GLY A 136 -23.86 -1.83 -8.70
CA GLY A 136 -24.86 -1.25 -9.60
C GLY A 136 -25.63 -0.10 -8.93
N PHE A 137 -26.95 -0.26 -8.76
CA PHE A 137 -27.81 0.76 -8.13
C PHE A 137 -27.98 0.61 -6.61
N ILE A 138 -27.30 -0.36 -5.98
CA ILE A 138 -27.52 -0.71 -4.57
C ILE A 138 -26.26 -0.41 -3.76
N ASN A 139 -26.42 0.28 -2.63
CA ASN A 139 -25.37 0.43 -1.63
C ASN A 139 -25.42 -0.75 -0.62
N LYS A 140 -24.29 -1.43 -0.44
CA LYS A 140 -24.14 -2.52 0.52
C LYS A 140 -23.23 -2.11 1.66
N ARG A 141 -23.74 -2.19 2.88
CA ARG A 141 -22.99 -1.99 4.12
C ARG A 141 -22.32 -3.31 4.50
N LEU A 142 -21.04 -3.24 4.84
CA LEU A 142 -20.20 -4.36 5.25
C LEU A 142 -19.41 -3.96 6.49
N ASP A 143 -18.91 -4.96 7.21
CA ASP A 143 -18.00 -4.74 8.33
C ASP A 143 -16.62 -4.34 7.79
N LEU A 144 -16.12 -3.19 8.26
CA LEU A 144 -14.80 -2.69 7.88
C LEU A 144 -13.68 -3.66 8.32
N GLY A 145 -13.91 -4.42 9.41
CA GLY A 145 -12.98 -5.41 9.93
C GLY A 145 -12.50 -6.44 8.89
N GLN A 146 -13.38 -6.84 7.96
CA GLN A 146 -13.08 -7.83 6.93
C GLN A 146 -11.99 -7.40 5.95
N PHE A 147 -11.76 -6.08 5.83
CA PHE A 147 -10.84 -5.46 4.86
C PHE A 147 -9.57 -4.91 5.51
N LYS A 148 -9.37 -5.10 6.83
CA LYS A 148 -8.16 -4.62 7.51
C LYS A 148 -6.90 -5.40 7.11
N THR A 149 -7.06 -6.64 6.67
CA THR A 149 -5.96 -7.52 6.29
C THR A 149 -5.96 -7.75 4.79
N VAL A 150 -4.78 -7.66 4.18
CA VAL A 150 -4.58 -8.01 2.77
C VAL A 150 -4.80 -9.53 2.62
N ARG A 151 -5.63 -9.92 1.65
CA ARG A 151 -5.97 -11.32 1.41
C ARG A 151 -5.26 -11.85 0.18
N SER A 152 -4.88 -13.12 0.26
CA SER A 152 -4.29 -13.84 -0.87
C SER A 152 -5.32 -14.25 -1.89
N CYS A 153 -4.89 -14.25 -3.13
CA CYS A 153 -5.70 -14.71 -4.24
C CYS A 153 -5.96 -16.22 -4.16
N TYR A 154 -7.20 -16.66 -4.36
CA TYR A 154 -7.43 -18.04 -4.73
C TYR A 154 -7.32 -18.15 -6.25
N ILE A 155 -6.31 -18.89 -6.70
CA ILE A 155 -6.10 -19.13 -8.13
C ILE A 155 -7.13 -20.17 -8.57
N ALA A 156 -8.12 -19.77 -9.38
CA ALA A 156 -9.07 -20.67 -10.03
C ALA A 156 -8.46 -21.43 -11.24
N LEU A 157 -7.14 -21.66 -11.26
CA LEU A 157 -6.48 -22.36 -12.35
C LEU A 157 -6.59 -23.87 -12.12
N SER A 158 -7.37 -24.50 -13.00
CA SER A 158 -6.99 -25.76 -13.60
C SER A 158 -5.45 -25.84 -13.76
N GLY A 159 -4.82 -26.74 -13.00
CA GLY A 159 -3.51 -27.30 -13.31
C GLY A 159 -2.31 -26.37 -13.22
N CYS A 160 -1.87 -26.04 -12.00
CA CYS A 160 -0.44 -26.00 -11.66
C CYS A 160 -0.27 -25.89 -10.15
N ALA A 161 0.05 -27.01 -9.50
CA ALA A 161 0.74 -27.00 -8.21
C ALA A 161 1.85 -28.05 -8.26
N PRO A 162 3.10 -27.66 -7.97
CA PRO A 162 3.91 -28.53 -7.16
C PRO A 162 4.47 -27.73 -5.99
N ARG A 163 3.92 -27.98 -4.79
CA ARG A 163 4.69 -28.47 -3.63
C ARG A 163 3.81 -28.52 -2.36
N SER A 164 3.59 -29.77 -1.94
CA SER A 164 3.51 -30.21 -0.53
C SER A 164 2.35 -29.69 0.33
N TRP A 165 1.17 -30.28 0.15
CA TRP A 165 0.07 -30.18 1.13
C TRP A 165 -0.17 -31.54 1.78
N LYS A 166 0.61 -31.88 2.82
CA LYS A 166 0.11 -32.74 3.90
C LYS A 166 -0.65 -31.83 4.85
N GLN A 167 -1.92 -31.53 4.55
CA GLN A 167 -2.95 -31.35 5.56
C GLN A 167 -4.31 -31.26 4.87
N THR A 168 -5.11 -32.27 5.20
CA THR A 168 -6.52 -32.52 4.95
C THR A 168 -7.31 -31.33 4.40
N LEU A 169 -7.62 -31.38 3.10
CA LEU A 169 -8.69 -30.59 2.50
C LEU A 169 -10.03 -31.19 2.94
N GLU A 170 -10.56 -30.78 4.09
CA GLU A 170 -12.01 -30.78 4.26
C GLU A 170 -12.56 -29.55 3.54
N LEU A 171 -13.03 -29.76 2.30
CA LEU A 171 -13.90 -28.79 1.64
C LEU A 171 -15.24 -28.73 2.39
N PRO A 172 -15.76 -27.53 2.73
CA PRO A 172 -17.15 -27.39 3.13
C PRO A 172 -18.03 -27.75 1.94
N ALA A 173 -18.88 -28.75 2.08
CA ALA A 173 -19.79 -29.20 1.04
C ALA A 173 -20.91 -28.16 0.77
N PRO A 174 -21.08 -27.64 -0.47
CA PRO A 174 -22.27 -26.89 -0.84
C PRO A 174 -23.20 -27.80 -1.64
N MET A 175 -23.75 -28.85 -1.01
CA MET A 175 -24.71 -29.75 -1.67
C MET A 175 -25.69 -30.42 -0.68
N LYS A 176 -25.96 -29.81 0.50
CA LYS A 176 -26.91 -30.41 1.46
C LYS A 176 -28.35 -29.92 1.33
N GLU A 177 -28.61 -28.83 0.60
CA GLU A 177 -29.99 -28.34 0.39
C GLU A 177 -30.74 -29.01 -0.77
N LEU A 178 -30.06 -29.60 -1.76
CA LEU A 178 -30.73 -30.16 -2.95
C LEU A 178 -31.26 -31.59 -2.79
N GLN A 179 -31.02 -32.25 -1.65
CA GLN A 179 -31.52 -33.61 -1.38
C GLN A 179 -32.78 -33.66 -0.50
N MET A 180 -33.27 -32.53 0.00
CA MET A 180 -34.58 -32.48 0.70
C MET A 180 -35.75 -32.18 -0.24
N LEU A 181 -35.52 -31.95 -1.54
CA LEU A 181 -36.56 -31.56 -2.50
C LEU A 181 -37.01 -32.67 -3.48
N ILE A 182 -36.48 -33.89 -3.38
CA ILE A 182 -36.76 -34.99 -4.35
C ILE A 182 -37.23 -36.29 -3.65
N THR A 183 -37.87 -36.18 -2.49
CA THR A 183 -38.61 -37.30 -1.89
C THR A 183 -39.90 -36.78 -1.29
N GLU A 184 -40.88 -36.53 -2.16
CA GLU A 184 -42.31 -36.75 -1.90
C GLU A 184 -42.84 -37.68 -2.98
#